data_AF-A0AAU9LJJ7-F1
#
_entry.id   AF-A0AAU9LJJ7-F1
#
_cell.length_a   1.000
_cell.length_b   1.000
_cell.length_c   1.000
_cell.angle_alpha   90.00
_cell.angle_beta   90.00
_cell.angle_gamma   90.00
#
_symmetry.space_group_name_H-M   'P 1'
#
loop_
_entity.id
_entity.type
_entity.pdbx_description
1 polymer ?
#
loop_
_entity_poly.entity_id
_entity_poly.type
_entity_poly.pdbx_seq_one_letter_code
_entity_poly.pdbx_strand_id
1 'polypeptide(L)'
;MGDAGFMPEMVKFLDAKSFEAREMASETLFRLVVVPRNQKRFVQNDQNVNFLLQLVNPDEGNSGNRKNLLSIIMSLTFCNDGRKKILSSGYLKNIEKLAEDQVLDAKKIVRNLSSNRFRSMIRGIWHS
;
A
#
# COMPACT_ATOMS: atom_id res chain seq x y z
N MET A 1 4.95 15.43 12.65
CA MET A 1 5.55 15.16 11.33
C MET A 1 4.50 14.90 10.25
N GLY A 2 3.57 13.94 10.38
CA GLY A 2 2.50 13.75 9.37
C GLY A 2 1.63 14.99 9.11
N ASP A 3 1.45 15.84 10.12
CA ASP A 3 0.67 17.09 10.03
C ASP A 3 1.42 18.26 9.35
N ALA A 4 2.72 18.11 9.11
CA ALA A 4 3.58 19.18 8.58
C ALA A 4 3.80 19.09 7.06
N GLY A 5 2.96 18.34 6.34
CA GLY A 5 3.02 18.26 4.87
C GLY A 5 4.15 17.37 4.30
N PHE A 6 4.90 16.67 5.15
CA PHE A 6 6.02 15.84 4.69
C PHE A 6 5.60 14.58 3.90
N MET A 7 4.44 14.00 4.18
CA MET A 7 4.00 12.76 3.48
C MET A 7 3.84 12.97 1.96
N PRO A 8 3.14 14.02 1.46
CA PRO A 8 3.10 14.33 0.04
C PRO A 8 4.48 14.51 -0.61
N GLU A 9 5.43 15.14 0.07
CA GLU A 9 6.79 15.30 -0.47
C GLU A 9 7.52 13.95 -0.58
N MET A 10 7.42 13.09 0.44
CA MET A 10 7.99 11.74 0.35
C MET A 10 7.37 10.94 -0.80
N VAL A 11 6.07 11.09 -1.06
CA VAL A 11 5.40 10.45 -2.20
C VAL A 11 6.04 10.89 -3.52
N LYS A 12 6.30 12.19 -3.74
CA LYS A 12 6.96 12.67 -4.96
C LYS A 12 8.36 12.06 -5.17
N PHE A 13 9.10 11.81 -4.10
CA PHE A 13 10.44 11.22 -4.17
C PHE A 13 10.45 9.70 -4.44
N LEU A 14 9.30 9.02 -4.39
CA LEU A 14 9.25 7.57 -4.65
C LEU A 14 9.57 7.18 -6.10
N ASP A 15 9.45 8.12 -7.04
CA ASP A 15 9.81 7.94 -8.46
C ASP A 15 10.98 8.85 -8.87
N ALA A 16 11.82 9.24 -7.89
CA ALA A 16 13.04 9.98 -8.18
C ALA A 16 14.03 9.13 -8.99
N LYS A 17 14.82 9.77 -9.86
CA LYS A 17 15.89 9.09 -10.61
C LYS A 17 16.95 8.46 -9.71
N SER A 18 17.26 9.10 -8.58
CA SER A 18 18.20 8.55 -7.59
C SER A 18 17.57 7.39 -6.84
N PHE A 19 18.29 6.27 -6.79
CA PHE A 19 17.89 5.09 -6.03
C PHE A 19 17.84 5.39 -4.52
N GLU A 20 18.85 6.08 -4.02
CA GLU A 20 18.99 6.47 -2.61
C GLU A 20 17.83 7.39 -2.18
N ALA A 21 17.45 8.34 -3.03
CA ALA A 21 16.30 9.21 -2.78
C ALA A 21 15.01 8.38 -2.66
N ARG A 22 14.79 7.43 -3.56
CA ARG A 22 13.62 6.53 -3.52
C ARG A 22 13.60 5.65 -2.28
N GLU A 23 14.76 5.12 -1.88
CA GLU A 23 14.91 4.30 -0.69
C GLU A 23 14.60 5.10 0.58
N MET A 24 15.27 6.25 0.78
CA MET A 24 15.04 7.14 1.92
C MET A 24 13.59 7.62 2.00
N ALA A 25 13.01 7.99 0.85
CA ALA A 25 11.61 8.41 0.79
C ALA A 25 10.66 7.28 1.19
N SER A 26 10.88 6.05 0.69
CA SER A 26 10.05 4.90 1.01
C SER A 26 10.12 4.50 2.49
N GLU A 27 11.33 4.55 3.08
CA GLU A 27 11.53 4.22 4.49
C GLU A 27 10.88 5.29 5.38
N THR A 28 11.11 6.56 5.07
CA THR A 28 10.53 7.68 5.81
C THR A 28 9.01 7.65 5.72
N LEU A 29 8.47 7.43 4.54
CA LEU A 29 7.03 7.31 4.33
C LEU A 29 6.45 6.12 5.09
N PHE A 30 7.13 4.97 5.09
CA PHE A 30 6.73 3.82 5.89
C PHE A 30 6.61 4.16 7.38
N ARG A 31 7.65 4.75 7.97
CA ARG A 31 7.65 5.18 9.38
C ARG A 31 6.52 6.17 9.70
N LEU A 32 6.12 7.00 8.74
CA LEU A 32 5.00 7.92 8.89
C LEU A 32 3.64 7.21 8.80
N VAL A 33 3.43 6.36 7.79
CA VAL A 33 2.11 5.76 7.48
C VAL A 33 1.71 4.67 8.46
N VAL A 34 2.66 3.97 9.09
CA VAL A 34 2.32 2.97 10.13
C VAL A 34 1.64 3.56 11.36
N VAL A 35 1.71 4.89 11.56
CA VAL A 35 0.98 5.59 12.62
C VAL A 35 -0.49 5.76 12.21
N PRO A 36 -1.49 5.25 12.98
CA PRO A 36 -2.89 5.19 12.54
C PRO A 36 -3.52 6.54 12.12
N ARG A 37 -3.15 7.64 12.80
CA ARG A 37 -3.63 8.98 12.45
C ARG A 37 -3.12 9.45 11.08
N ASN A 38 -1.86 9.14 10.77
CA ASN A 38 -1.25 9.47 9.49
C ASN A 38 -1.77 8.56 8.39
N GLN A 39 -2.03 7.29 8.70
CA GLN A 39 -2.63 6.33 7.78
C GLN A 39 -3.94 6.84 7.19
N LYS A 40 -4.87 7.31 8.03
CA LYS A 40 -6.14 7.88 7.57
C LYS A 40 -5.93 9.06 6.63
N ARG A 41 -5.00 9.96 6.96
CA ARG A 41 -4.66 11.12 6.12
C ARG A 41 -4.03 10.72 4.80
N PHE A 42 -3.12 9.75 4.83
CA PHE A 42 -2.47 9.23 3.64
C PHE A 42 -3.49 8.69 2.64
N VAL A 43 -4.47 7.94 3.16
CA VAL A 43 -5.57 7.34 2.38
C VAL A 43 -6.55 8.39 1.85
N GLN A 44 -6.75 9.54 2.52
CA GLN A 44 -7.66 10.58 2.04
C GLN A 44 -7.27 11.14 0.67
N ASN A 45 -5.99 11.11 0.31
CA ASN A 45 -5.56 11.40 -1.05
C ASN A 45 -5.64 10.11 -1.90
N ASP A 46 -6.62 10.06 -2.79
CA ASP A 46 -6.92 8.92 -3.67
C ASP A 46 -5.72 8.50 -4.54
N GLN A 47 -4.91 9.46 -4.97
CA GLN A 47 -3.78 9.19 -5.86
C GLN A 47 -2.65 8.45 -5.17
N ASN A 48 -2.47 8.67 -3.86
CA ASN A 48 -1.37 8.08 -3.10
C ASN A 48 -1.41 6.54 -3.13
N VAL A 49 -2.58 5.94 -2.93
CA VAL A 49 -2.72 4.47 -2.89
C VAL A 49 -2.48 3.86 -4.26
N ASN A 50 -3.05 4.46 -5.31
CA ASN A 50 -2.85 3.99 -6.68
C ASN A 50 -1.38 4.09 -7.09
N PHE A 51 -0.72 5.20 -6.74
CA PHE A 51 0.69 5.41 -7.06
C PHE A 51 1.60 4.38 -6.37
N LEU A 52 1.35 4.06 -5.09
CA LEU A 52 2.09 2.97 -4.41
C LEU A 52 1.92 1.62 -5.10
N LEU A 53 0.69 1.30 -5.55
CA LEU A 53 0.39 0.04 -6.22
C LEU A 53 0.99 -0.02 -7.63
N GLN A 54 1.10 1.11 -8.32
CA GLN A 54 1.83 1.21 -9.59
C GLN A 54 3.32 0.95 -9.41
N LEU A 55 3.96 1.58 -8.42
CA LEU A 55 5.41 1.45 -8.17
C LEU A 55 5.89 0.05 -7.76
N VAL A 56 4.97 -0.83 -7.35
CA VAL A 56 5.27 -2.25 -7.10
C VAL A 56 4.99 -3.11 -8.33
N ASN A 57 5.07 -2.53 -9.53
CA ASN A 57 4.96 -3.24 -10.79
C ASN A 57 5.95 -4.43 -10.82
N PRO A 58 5.47 -5.67 -11.01
CA PRO A 58 6.31 -6.86 -11.11
C PRO A 58 7.38 -6.73 -12.20
N ASP A 59 7.06 -6.03 -13.29
CA ASP A 59 7.92 -5.93 -14.48
C ASP A 59 9.12 -4.98 -14.28
N GLU A 60 9.11 -4.15 -13.23
CA GLU A 60 10.22 -3.24 -12.89
C GLU A 60 11.35 -3.92 -12.09
N GLY A 61 11.19 -5.22 -11.78
CA GLY A 61 12.20 -6.02 -11.09
C GLY A 61 12.50 -5.55 -9.66
N ASN A 62 13.54 -6.15 -9.07
CA ASN A 62 14.24 -5.91 -7.78
C ASN A 62 14.34 -4.51 -7.12
N SER A 63 13.40 -3.57 -7.17
CA SER A 63 13.67 -2.22 -6.63
C SER A 63 13.92 -2.22 -5.11
N GLY A 64 14.98 -1.55 -4.65
CA GLY A 64 15.38 -1.56 -3.22
C GLY A 64 14.31 -1.03 -2.28
N ASN A 65 13.44 -0.14 -2.78
CA ASN A 65 12.32 0.42 -2.03
C ASN A 65 11.07 -0.49 -1.97
N ARG A 66 10.99 -1.56 -2.77
CA ARG A 66 9.77 -2.39 -2.88
C ARG A 66 9.31 -2.98 -1.55
N LYS A 67 10.25 -3.42 -0.70
CA LYS A 67 9.92 -3.94 0.62
C LYS A 67 9.19 -2.91 1.49
N ASN A 68 9.63 -1.66 1.45
CA ASN A 68 9.00 -0.56 2.18
C ASN A 68 7.62 -0.24 1.59
N LEU A 69 7.49 -0.21 0.26
CA LEU A 69 6.21 0.00 -0.43
C LEU A 69 5.19 -1.09 -0.07
N LEU A 70 5.57 -2.36 -0.11
CA LEU A 70 4.71 -3.49 0.30
C LEU A 70 4.34 -3.40 1.78
N SER A 71 5.26 -2.96 2.64
CA SER A 71 4.97 -2.76 4.07
C SER A 71 3.95 -1.64 4.30
N ILE A 72 4.03 -0.54 3.54
CA ILE A 72 3.02 0.53 3.56
C ILE A 72 1.67 -0.04 3.10
N ILE A 73 1.61 -0.72 1.95
CA ILE A 73 0.38 -1.31 1.42
C ILE A 73 -0.24 -2.29 2.42
N MET A 74 0.58 -3.13 3.06
CA MET A 74 0.13 -4.03 4.11
C MET A 74 -0.49 -3.27 5.28
N SER A 75 0.13 -2.19 5.75
CA SER A 75 -0.47 -1.32 6.78
C SER A 75 -1.86 -0.85 6.34
N LEU A 76 -1.99 -0.34 5.12
CA LEU A 76 -3.25 0.17 4.58
C LEU A 76 -4.37 -0.88 4.51
N THR A 77 -4.05 -2.17 4.41
CA THR A 77 -5.07 -3.24 4.46
C THR A 77 -5.81 -3.34 5.81
N PHE A 78 -5.21 -2.83 6.89
CA PHE A 78 -5.84 -2.74 8.21
C PHE A 78 -6.74 -1.50 8.38
N CYS A 79 -6.66 -0.55 7.45
CA CYS A 79 -7.57 0.59 7.37
C CYS A 79 -8.77 0.24 6.49
N ASN A 80 -10.01 0.50 6.94
CA ASN A 80 -11.19 0.23 6.12
C ASN A 80 -11.16 0.98 4.77
N ASP A 81 -10.81 2.26 4.80
CA ASP A 81 -10.75 3.09 3.58
C ASP A 81 -9.57 2.68 2.70
N GLY A 82 -8.40 2.43 3.30
CA GLY A 82 -7.21 1.96 2.57
C GLY A 82 -7.48 0.65 1.86
N ARG A 83 -8.11 -0.31 2.55
CA ARG A 83 -8.54 -1.58 1.98
C ARG A 83 -9.51 -1.41 0.81
N LYS A 84 -10.55 -0.60 0.96
CA LYS A 84 -11.53 -0.34 -0.11
C LYS A 84 -10.83 0.22 -1.36
N LYS A 85 -9.92 1.18 -1.18
CA LYS A 85 -9.17 1.79 -2.29
C LYS A 85 -8.24 0.80 -2.98
N ILE A 86 -7.53 -0.04 -2.22
CA ILE A 86 -6.69 -1.08 -2.80
C ILE A 86 -7.54 -2.00 -3.70
N LEU A 87 -8.68 -2.47 -3.18
CA LEU A 87 -9.58 -3.37 -3.91
C LEU A 87 -10.18 -2.74 -5.18
N SER A 88 -10.40 -1.43 -5.20
CA SER A 88 -10.98 -0.71 -6.35
C SER A 88 -9.94 -0.05 -7.28
N SER A 89 -8.65 -0.18 -7.00
CA SER A 89 -7.58 0.59 -7.66
C SER A 89 -7.31 0.23 -9.12
N GLY A 90 -7.73 -0.94 -9.59
CA GLY A 90 -7.29 -1.52 -10.88
C GLY A 90 -5.82 -1.99 -10.90
N TYR A 91 -5.03 -1.67 -9.87
CA TYR A 91 -3.62 -2.04 -9.72
C TYR A 91 -3.40 -3.20 -8.73
N LEU A 92 -4.46 -3.74 -8.12
CA LEU A 92 -4.38 -4.93 -7.25
C LEU A 92 -3.67 -6.11 -7.92
N LYS A 93 -3.85 -6.26 -9.24
CA LYS A 93 -3.18 -7.28 -10.08
C LYS A 93 -1.66 -7.27 -9.95
N ASN A 94 -1.04 -6.12 -9.66
CA ASN A 94 0.41 -6.03 -9.45
C ASN A 94 0.81 -6.81 -8.19
N ILE A 95 0.02 -6.67 -7.12
CA ILE A 95 0.23 -7.42 -5.87
C ILE A 95 -0.08 -8.90 -6.05
N GLU A 96 -1.12 -9.25 -6.81
CA GLU A 96 -1.48 -10.63 -7.11
C GLU A 96 -0.37 -11.33 -7.90
N LYS A 97 0.16 -10.69 -8.95
CA LYS A 97 1.30 -11.22 -9.73
C LYS A 97 2.56 -11.35 -8.88
N LEU A 98 2.91 -10.37 -8.03
CA LEU A 98 4.02 -10.53 -7.07
C LEU A 98 3.81 -11.72 -6.11
N ALA A 99 2.57 -12.00 -5.71
CA ALA A 99 2.26 -13.13 -4.85
C ALA A 99 2.41 -14.48 -5.58
N GLU A 100 2.02 -14.54 -6.86
CA GLU A 100 2.26 -15.68 -7.75
C GLU A 100 3.76 -15.94 -7.93
N ASP A 101 4.55 -14.87 -8.10
CA ASP A 101 6.02 -14.85 -8.16
C ASP A 101 6.70 -15.12 -6.79
N GLN A 102 5.95 -15.64 -5.82
CA GLN A 102 6.44 -16.09 -4.51
C GLN A 102 6.95 -14.97 -3.59
N VAL A 103 6.64 -13.70 -3.84
CA VAL A 103 6.98 -12.60 -2.92
C VAL A 103 6.12 -12.71 -1.65
N LEU A 104 6.77 -13.06 -0.53
CA LEU A 104 6.09 -13.37 0.72
C LEU A 104 5.20 -12.25 1.25
N ASP A 105 5.64 -11.00 1.17
CA ASP A 105 4.86 -9.87 1.67
C ASP A 105 3.63 -9.59 0.80
N ALA A 106 3.73 -9.79 -0.51
CA ALA A 106 2.59 -9.72 -1.43
C ALA A 106 1.55 -10.82 -1.12
N LYS A 107 2.00 -12.06 -0.86
CA LYS A 107 1.10 -13.15 -0.43
C LYS A 107 0.34 -12.82 0.85
N LYS A 108 1.00 -12.20 1.83
CA LYS A 108 0.36 -11.76 3.08
C LYS A 108 -0.71 -10.70 2.81
N ILE A 109 -0.43 -9.74 1.92
CA ILE A 109 -1.40 -8.71 1.52
C ILE A 109 -2.63 -9.36 0.88
N VAL A 110 -2.47 -10.22 -0.13
CA VAL A 110 -3.58 -10.91 -0.81
C VAL A 110 -4.42 -11.71 0.18
N ARG A 111 -3.77 -12.46 1.07
CA ARG A 111 -4.46 -13.22 2.13
C ARG A 111 -5.28 -12.31 3.03
N ASN A 112 -4.71 -11.19 3.49
CA ASN A 112 -5.42 -10.27 4.39
C ASN A 112 -6.61 -9.60 3.70
N LEU A 113 -6.47 -9.21 2.43
CA LEU A 113 -7.56 -8.66 1.63
C LEU A 113 -8.70 -9.68 1.47
N SER A 114 -8.38 -10.94 1.16
CA SER A 114 -9.37 -12.01 0.98
C SER A 114 -10.09 -12.37 2.28
N SER A 115 -9.38 -12.57 3.40
CA SER A 115 -10.01 -12.88 4.70
C SER A 115 -11.02 -11.80 5.12
N ASN A 116 -10.73 -10.53 4.81
CA ASN A 116 -11.64 -9.43 5.13
C ASN A 116 -12.85 -9.35 4.19
N ARG A 117 -12.69 -9.67 2.88
CA ARG A 117 -13.82 -9.77 1.95
C ARG A 117 -14.84 -10.82 2.42
N PHE A 118 -14.35 -12.01 2.81
CA PHE A 118 -15.21 -13.05 3.37
C PHE A 118 -15.94 -12.59 4.64
N ARG A 119 -15.24 -11.93 5.58
CA ARG A 119 -15.88 -11.35 6.78
C ARG A 119 -16.99 -10.35 6.46
N SER A 120 -16.80 -9.49 5.46
CA SER A 120 -17.85 -8.54 5.06
C SER A 120 -19.07 -9.21 4.44
N MET A 121 -18.88 -10.26 3.64
CA MET A 121 -19.99 -11.02 3.05
C MET A 121 -20.82 -11.74 4.12
N ILE A 122 -20.15 -12.39 5.09
CA ILE A 122 -20.84 -13.11 6.17
C ILE A 122 -21.66 -12.15 7.05
N ARG A 123 -21.14 -10.95 7.35
CA ARG A 123 -21.89 -9.93 8.11
C ARG A 123 -23.12 -9.41 7.38
N GLY A 124 -23.07 -9.30 6.05
CA GLY A 124 -24.21 -8.86 5.25
C GLY A 124 -25.37 -9.86 5.27
N ILE A 125 -25.05 -11.16 5.32
CA ILE A 125 -26.05 -12.24 5.37
C ILE A 125 -26.76 -12.30 6.73
N TRP A 126 -26.06 -12.02 7.84
CA TRP A 126 -26.63 -12.12 9.20
C TRP A 126 -27.48 -10.90 9.61
N HIS A 127 -27.43 -9.81 8.84
CA HIS A 127 -28.20 -8.58 9.10
C HIS A 127 -29.38 -8.38 8.12
N SER A 128 -29.69 -9.37 7.29
CA SER A 128 -30.94 -9.46 6.48
C SER A 128 -31.86 -10.52 7.06
#